data_AF-A0A076H6D2-F1
#
_entry.id   AF-A0A076H6D2-F1
#
_cell.length_a   1.000
_cell.length_b   1.000
_cell.length_c   1.000
_cell.angle_alpha   90.00
_cell.angle_beta   90.00
_cell.angle_gamma   90.00
#
_symmetry.space_group_name_H-M   'P 1'
#
loop_
_entity.id
_entity.type
_entity.pdbx_description
1 polymer ?
#
loop_
_entity_poly.entity_id
_entity_poly.type
_entity_poly.pdbx_seq_one_letter_code
_entity_poly.pdbx_strand_id
1 'polypeptide(L)'
;MTRGRVLLIGLAVLALGGVGLLGFRAAGLEGFSAGIAAQALLVMIVIIWTGSYLFRVVTGNMTFMEQRRRYRAVYDEQTTQDLEARFDALPEAEQQELLRRIGADEDKSTADS
;
A
#
# COMPACT_ATOMS: atom_id res chain seq x y z
N MET A 1 -17.66 -19.58 -2.41
CA MET A 1 -17.96 -20.27 -1.14
C MET A 1 -19.34 -20.89 -1.24
N THR A 2 -19.48 -22.21 -1.08
CA THR A 2 -20.80 -22.87 -1.05
C THR A 2 -21.36 -22.84 0.37
N ARG A 3 -22.69 -22.80 0.53
CA ARG A 3 -23.35 -22.73 1.86
C ARG A 3 -22.89 -23.85 2.81
N GLY A 4 -22.64 -25.05 2.28
CA GLY A 4 -22.12 -26.19 3.05
C GLY A 4 -20.69 -26.01 3.57
N ARG A 5 -19.80 -25.32 2.83
CA ARG A 5 -18.45 -25.02 3.31
C ARG A 5 -18.45 -24.08 4.51
N VAL A 6 -19.37 -23.11 4.55
CA VAL A 6 -19.50 -22.18 5.68
C VAL A 6 -19.89 -22.94 6.95
N LEU A 7 -20.83 -23.87 6.86
CA LEU A 7 -21.23 -24.72 7.99
C LEU A 7 -20.10 -25.62 8.48
N LEU A 8 -19.34 -26.22 7.56
CA LEU A 8 -18.17 -27.04 7.90
C LEU A 8 -17.08 -26.23 8.62
N ILE A 9 -16.81 -25.00 8.15
CA ILE A 9 -15.86 -24.09 8.81
C ILE A 9 -16.36 -23.72 10.21
N GLY A 10 -17.65 -23.40 10.35
CA GLY A 10 -18.25 -23.13 11.66
C GLY A 10 -18.11 -24.30 12.63
N LEU A 11 -18.38 -25.52 12.17
CA LEU A 11 -18.22 -26.74 12.97
C LEU A 11 -16.75 -26.96 13.37
N ALA A 12 -15.81 -26.75 12.45
CA ALA A 12 -14.38 -26.89 12.72
C ALA A 12 -13.89 -25.88 13.76
N VAL A 13 -14.33 -24.62 13.67
CA VAL A 13 -14.02 -23.58 14.66
C VAL A 13 -14.59 -23.92 16.03
N LEU A 14 -15.82 -24.43 16.09
CA LEU A 14 -16.45 -24.86 17.35
C LEU A 14 -15.71 -26.04 17.99
N ALA A 15 -15.33 -27.04 17.18
CA ALA A 15 -14.53 -28.17 17.64
C ALA A 15 -13.15 -27.72 18.16
N LEU A 16 -12.47 -26.82 17.45
CA LEU A 16 -11.21 -26.21 17.88
C LEU A 16 -11.34 -25.46 19.20
N GLY A 17 -12.43 -24.71 19.39
CA GLY A 17 -12.71 -24.04 20.67
C GLY A 17 -12.89 -25.03 21.83
N GLY A 18 -13.62 -26.13 21.59
CA GLY A 18 -13.80 -27.21 22.58
C GLY A 18 -12.50 -27.94 22.94
N VAL A 19 -11.67 -28.27 21.94
CA VAL A 19 -10.34 -28.88 22.15
C VAL A 19 -9.40 -27.92 22.88
N GLY A 20 -9.43 -26.64 22.51
CA GLY A 20 -8.68 -25.59 23.21
C GLY A 20 -9.01 -25.56 24.70
N LEU A 21 -10.30 -25.61 25.06
CA LEU A 21 -10.74 -25.64 26.46
C LEU A 21 -10.19 -26.85 27.22
N LEU A 22 -10.15 -28.04 26.61
CA LEU A 22 -9.55 -29.23 27.22
C LEU A 22 -8.04 -29.06 27.43
N GLY A 23 -7.34 -28.47 26.45
CA GLY A 23 -5.91 -28.14 26.57
C GLY A 23 -5.61 -27.14 27.68
N PHE A 24 -6.42 -26.08 27.80
CA PHE A 24 -6.32 -25.09 28.88
C PHE A 24 -6.52 -25.73 30.26
N ARG A 25 -7.49 -26.63 30.41
CA ARG A 25 -7.70 -27.40 31.64
C ARG A 25 -6.52 -28.32 31.97
N ALA A 26 -5.99 -29.03 30.98
CA ALA A 26 -4.82 -29.90 31.17
C ALA A 26 -3.55 -29.14 31.57
N ALA A 27 -3.42 -27.87 31.17
CA ALA A 27 -2.32 -26.98 31.54
C ALA A 27 -2.48 -26.33 32.94
N GLY A 28 -3.52 -26.69 33.71
CA GLY A 28 -3.75 -26.15 35.06
C GLY A 28 -4.33 -24.73 35.09
N LEU A 29 -4.86 -24.24 33.98
CA LEU A 29 -5.46 -22.91 33.86
C LEU A 29 -6.94 -22.95 34.29
N GLU A 30 -7.20 -23.41 35.52
CA GLU A 30 -8.54 -23.67 36.07
C GLU A 30 -9.38 -22.39 36.22
N GLY A 31 -8.75 -21.21 36.32
CA GLY A 31 -9.41 -19.90 36.35
C GLY A 31 -9.77 -19.32 34.98
N PHE A 32 -9.39 -19.99 33.88
CA PHE A 32 -9.60 -19.47 32.52
C PHE A 32 -11.04 -19.75 32.07
N SER A 33 -11.94 -18.80 32.34
CA SER A 33 -13.33 -18.90 31.90
C SER A 33 -13.43 -18.85 30.37
N ALA A 34 -14.44 -19.52 29.80
CA ALA A 34 -14.70 -19.47 28.36
C ALA A 34 -14.87 -18.02 27.85
N GLY A 35 -15.38 -17.12 28.69
CA GLY A 35 -15.51 -15.70 28.39
C GLY A 35 -14.15 -14.99 28.24
N ILE A 36 -13.19 -15.28 29.13
CA ILE A 36 -11.83 -14.72 29.04
C ILE A 36 -11.14 -15.24 27.78
N ALA A 37 -11.28 -16.53 27.47
CA ALA A 37 -10.71 -17.12 26.25
C ALA A 37 -11.29 -16.50 24.97
N ALA A 38 -12.62 -16.37 24.90
CA ALA A 38 -13.30 -15.74 23.77
C ALA A 38 -12.89 -14.27 23.61
N GLN A 39 -12.76 -13.54 24.72
CA GLN A 39 -12.32 -12.14 24.70
C GLN A 39 -10.87 -12.00 24.26
N ALA A 40 -9.96 -12.85 24.74
CA ALA A 40 -8.56 -12.85 24.30
C ALA A 40 -8.44 -13.14 22.80
N LEU A 41 -9.24 -14.08 22.28
CA LEU A 41 -9.32 -14.37 20.84
C LEU A 41 -9.82 -13.16 20.05
N LEU A 42 -10.88 -12.49 20.52
CA LEU A 42 -11.42 -11.28 19.89
C LEU A 42 -10.36 -10.17 19.84
N VAL A 43 -9.69 -9.91 20.96
CA VAL A 43 -8.62 -8.90 21.04
C VAL A 43 -7.49 -9.23 20.08
N MET A 44 -7.07 -10.49 20.00
CA MET A 44 -6.04 -10.94 19.06
C MET A 44 -6.47 -10.73 17.60
N ILE A 45 -7.72 -11.02 17.24
CA ILE A 45 -8.27 -10.73 15.91
C ILE A 45 -8.21 -9.24 15.61
N VAL A 46 -8.61 -8.38 16.55
CA VAL A 46 -8.58 -6.92 16.39
C VAL A 46 -7.14 -6.41 16.22
N ILE A 47 -6.18 -6.95 16.99
CA ILE A 47 -4.76 -6.60 16.87
C ILE A 47 -4.22 -7.01 15.50
N ILE A 48 -4.50 -8.24 15.04
CA ILE A 48 -4.07 -8.71 13.71
C ILE A 48 -4.70 -7.85 12.61
N TRP A 49 -6.00 -7.58 12.71
CA TRP A 49 -6.72 -6.76 11.74
C TRP A 49 -6.17 -5.34 11.68
N THR A 50 -6.00 -4.68 12.83
CA THR A 50 -5.46 -3.31 12.92
C THR A 50 -3.99 -3.27 12.48
N GLY A 51 -3.20 -4.25 12.90
CA GLY A 51 -1.80 -4.42 12.48
C GLY A 51 -1.67 -4.59 10.97
N SER A 52 -2.63 -5.26 10.31
CA SER A 52 -2.64 -5.38 8.85
C SER A 52 -2.80 -4.03 8.15
N TYR A 53 -3.63 -3.12 8.70
CA TYR A 53 -3.73 -1.75 8.17
C TYR A 53 -2.44 -0.97 8.37
N LEU A 54 -1.86 -1.04 9.57
CA LEU A 54 -0.60 -0.34 9.86
C LEU A 54 0.53 -0.86 8.96
N PHE A 55 0.66 -2.17 8.79
CA PHE A 55 1.63 -2.78 7.90
C PHE A 55 1.46 -2.32 6.45
N ARG A 56 0.22 -2.27 5.95
CA ARG A 56 -0.08 -1.77 4.60
C ARG A 56 0.31 -0.30 4.43
N VAL A 57 0.11 0.52 5.47
CA VAL A 57 0.49 1.94 5.48
C VAL A 57 2.02 2.09 5.44
N VAL A 58 2.74 1.41 6.34
CA VAL A 58 4.21 1.50 6.42
C VAL A 58 4.89 0.94 5.17
N THR A 59 4.38 -0.17 4.63
CA THR A 59 4.93 -0.81 3.42
C THR A 59 4.63 0.00 2.15
N GLY A 60 3.74 1.00 2.21
CA GLY A 60 3.38 1.79 1.04
C GLY A 60 2.63 0.99 -0.02
N ASN A 61 2.04 -0.16 0.33
CA ASN A 61 1.11 -0.94 -0.50
C ASN A 61 -0.24 -0.19 -0.63
N MET A 62 -0.17 1.06 -1.07
CA MET A 62 -1.30 1.91 -1.39
C MET A 62 -1.34 2.08 -2.90
N THR A 63 -2.43 1.59 -3.49
CA THR A 63 -2.73 1.61 -4.93
C THR A 63 -2.43 2.96 -5.59
N PHE A 64 -2.63 4.06 -4.87
CA PHE A 64 -2.37 5.42 -5.38
C PHE A 64 -0.89 5.68 -5.68
N MET A 65 0.02 5.23 -4.82
CA MET A 65 1.47 5.42 -5.04
C MET A 65 1.97 4.55 -6.20
N GLU A 66 1.45 3.32 -6.31
CA GLU A 66 1.70 2.44 -7.46
C GLU A 66 1.19 3.05 -8.77
N GLN A 67 -0.06 3.56 -8.76
CA GLN A 67 -0.69 4.20 -9.92
C GLN A 67 0.10 5.41 -10.37
N ARG A 68 0.48 6.32 -9.45
CA ARG A 68 1.25 7.52 -9.79
C ARG A 68 2.61 7.17 -10.39
N ARG A 69 3.32 6.19 -9.82
CA ARG A 69 4.63 5.76 -10.31
C ARG A 69 4.54 5.19 -11.73
N ARG A 70 3.53 4.34 -11.97
CA ARG A 70 3.28 3.74 -13.29
C ARG A 70 2.81 4.77 -14.31
N TYR A 71 2.00 5.75 -13.90
CA TYR A 71 1.55 6.82 -14.77
C TYR A 71 2.70 7.72 -15.22
N ARG A 72 3.60 8.12 -14.29
CA ARG A 72 4.80 8.91 -14.62
C ARG A 72 5.77 8.16 -15.53
N ALA A 73 6.06 6.89 -15.24
CA ALA A 73 7.01 6.12 -16.04
C ALA A 73 6.61 6.01 -17.52
N VAL A 74 5.31 5.89 -17.81
CA VAL A 74 4.82 5.80 -19.20
C VAL A 74 4.75 7.17 -19.88
N TYR A 75 4.38 8.21 -19.12
CA TYR A 75 4.22 9.55 -19.69
C TYR A 75 5.53 10.30 -19.86
N ASP A 76 6.50 10.12 -18.96
CA ASP A 76 7.75 10.89 -19.03
C ASP A 76 8.50 10.58 -20.32
N GLU A 77 8.62 9.31 -20.71
CA GLU A 77 9.34 8.92 -21.93
C GLU A 77 8.65 9.41 -23.21
N GLN A 78 7.32 9.32 -23.29
CA GLN A 78 6.56 9.84 -24.43
C GLN A 78 6.58 11.37 -24.49
N THR A 79 6.48 12.03 -23.33
CA THR A 79 6.49 13.49 -23.25
C THR A 79 7.84 14.04 -23.65
N THR A 80 8.94 13.43 -23.21
CA THR A 80 10.29 13.83 -23.60
C THR A 80 10.48 13.72 -25.12
N GLN A 81 10.08 12.59 -25.72
CA GLN A 81 10.18 12.39 -27.17
C GLN A 81 9.33 13.38 -27.97
N ASP A 82 8.09 13.66 -27.54
CA ASP A 82 7.22 14.64 -28.22
C ASP A 82 7.78 16.07 -28.09
N LEU A 83 8.35 16.41 -26.93
CA LEU A 83 8.95 17.71 -26.69
C LEU A 83 10.22 17.92 -27.53
N GLU A 84 11.06 16.90 -27.64
CA GLU A 84 12.28 16.91 -28.47
C GLU A 84 11.92 17.02 -29.96
N ALA A 85 10.97 16.21 -30.45
CA ALA A 85 10.50 16.28 -31.84
C ALA A 85 9.89 17.64 -32.19
N ARG A 86 9.16 18.26 -31.25
CA ARG A 86 8.63 19.61 -31.43
C ARG A 86 9.72 20.67 -31.46
N PHE A 87 10.76 20.52 -30.65
CA PHE A 87 11.89 21.42 -30.64
C PHE A 87 12.69 21.34 -31.95
N ASP A 88 12.97 20.13 -32.42
CA ASP A 88 13.70 19.88 -33.68
C ASP A 88 12.93 20.37 -34.91
N ALA A 89 11.60 20.40 -34.85
CA ALA A 89 10.75 20.91 -35.92
C ALA A 89 10.73 22.46 -36.01
N LEU A 90 11.22 23.17 -34.99
CA LEU A 90 11.28 24.63 -35.01
C LEU A 90 12.42 25.12 -35.92
N PRO A 91 12.29 26.32 -36.52
CA PRO A 91 13.41 26.96 -37.20
C PRO A 91 14.60 27.18 -36.25
N GLU A 92 15.82 27.00 -36.74
CA GLU A 92 17.08 27.19 -35.99
C GLU A 92 17.14 28.51 -35.21
N ALA A 93 16.62 29.60 -35.79
CA ALA A 93 16.59 30.91 -35.14
C ALA A 93 15.69 30.94 -33.88
N GLU A 94 14.58 30.20 -33.89
CA GLU A 94 13.67 30.10 -32.75
C GLU A 94 14.21 29.15 -31.68
N GLN A 95 14.86 28.05 -32.09
CA GLN A 95 15.55 27.14 -31.17
C GLN A 95 16.62 27.87 -30.35
N GLN A 96 17.46 28.68 -31.01
CA GLN A 96 18.53 29.44 -30.35
C GLN A 96 17.99 30.50 -29.38
N GLU A 97 16.88 31.17 -29.72
CA GLU A 97 16.23 32.13 -28.81
C GLU A 97 15.63 31.43 -27.59
N LEU A 98 15.04 30.24 -27.74
CA LEU A 98 14.53 29.43 -26.63
C LEU A 98 15.65 28.98 -25.69
N LEU A 99 16.76 28.46 -26.23
CA LEU A 99 17.94 28.07 -25.44
C LEU A 99 18.54 29.29 -24.70
N ARG A 100 18.58 30.45 -25.37
CA ARG A 100 19.05 31.69 -24.76
C ARG A 100 18.16 32.16 -23.61
N ARG A 101 16.85 32.02 -23.75
CA ARG A 101 15.89 32.36 -22.68
C ARG A 101 16.03 31.44 -21.46
N ILE A 102 16.16 30.14 -21.67
CA ILE A 102 16.34 29.17 -20.58
C ILE A 102 17.61 29.48 -19.79
N GLY A 103 18.75 29.68 -20.47
CA GLY A 103 20.00 30.05 -19.80
C GLY A 103 19.93 31.39 -19.05
N ALA A 104 19.21 32.38 -19.61
CA ALA A 104 19.03 33.67 -18.95
C ALA A 104 18.13 33.61 -17.70
N ASP A 105 17.21 32.64 -17.63
CA ASP A 105 16.35 32.44 -16.46
C ASP A 105 17.07 31.62 -15.37
N GLU A 106 17.96 30.68 -15.72
CA GLU A 106 18.87 30.01 -14.77
C GLU A 106 19.85 30.99 -14.10
N ASP A 107 20.46 31.89 -14.86
CA ASP A 107 21.36 32.92 -14.32
C ASP A 107 20.65 33.89 -13.36
N LYS A 108 19.37 34.21 -13.61
CA LYS A 108 18.57 35.03 -12.68
C LYS A 108 18.18 34.26 -11.42
N SER A 109 17.86 32.97 -11.53
CA SER A 109 17.49 32.15 -10.37
C SER A 109 18.67 31.91 -9.42
N THR A 110 19.90 31.86 -9.94
CA THR A 110 21.12 31.69 -9.13
C THR A 110 21.63 33.01 -8.54
N ALA A 111 21.30 34.15 -9.14
CA ALA A 111 21.63 35.48 -8.62
C ALA A 111 20.69 35.97 -7.49
N ASP A 112 19.49 35.37 -7.36
CA ASP A 112 18.48 35.70 -6.33
C ASP A 112 18.47 34.70 -5.13
N SER A 113 19.43 33.77 -5.09
CA SER A 113 19.62 32.76 -4.02
C SER A 113 20.81 33.07 -3.11
#